data_AF-G0UC47-F1
#
_entry.id   AF-G0UC47-F1
#
_cell.length_a   1.000
_cell.length_b   1.000
_cell.length_c   1.000
_cell.angle_alpha   90.00
_cell.angle_beta   90.00
_cell.angle_gamma   90.00
#
_symmetry.space_group_name_H-M   'P 1'
#
loop_
_entity.id
_entity.type
_entity.pdbx_description
1 polymer ?
#
loop_
_entity_poly.entity_id
_entity_poly.type
_entity_poly.pdbx_seq_one_letter_code
_entity_poly.pdbx_strand_id
1 'polypeptide(L)'
;MSMKECAPAKKRKQRENDHATHGTEAHKDNEAVHDTSSSTRPAACTDRRVRLNVGGELITTLASTLCSEPSRLSEWVANDFLGLPRDAAGNPFIDRDPESFRRIIGYMRGYGLPHATEKIALMAEDALYFRLEKLRALIDPPAEWRFVSGPGISPDCRTFSTKNILCTCGNEPLSTAESSICIFRVDKCELISIGLVGTETPVRNETLEQQVNAIAYRNTGELVCSFNALQTFVQGSGYRAQDIVTVLVTFAAGPIAKVTFSCNDTLVHESEWPAPVPSLRFAVSLHGTSSVFLEKCATLGLAGSA
;
A
#
# COMPACT_ATOMS: atom_id res chain seq x y z
N MET A 1 -49.10 -29.47 33.55
CA MET A 1 -48.46 -28.35 34.27
C MET A 1 -48.24 -27.23 33.26
N SER A 2 -48.71 -26.03 33.63
CA SER A 2 -48.94 -24.75 32.93
C SER A 2 -48.20 -24.49 31.61
N MET A 3 -48.85 -24.11 30.48
CA MET A 3 -49.62 -22.86 30.18
C MET A 3 -48.79 -21.58 30.44
N LYS A 4 -48.67 -20.55 29.59
CA LYS A 4 -49.44 -20.08 28.42
C LYS A 4 -48.63 -18.94 27.72
N GLU A 5 -48.74 -18.85 26.38
CA GLU A 5 -49.19 -17.69 25.56
C GLU A 5 -49.23 -16.28 26.21
N CYS A 6 -49.07 -15.12 25.54
CA CYS A 6 -48.94 -14.66 24.15
C CYS A 6 -48.49 -13.17 24.18
N ALA A 7 -48.18 -12.58 23.02
CA ALA A 7 -47.73 -11.19 22.76
C ALA A 7 -48.83 -10.09 22.99
N PRO A 8 -48.78 -8.81 22.50
CA PRO A 8 -47.70 -7.98 21.91
C PRO A 8 -47.67 -6.47 22.35
N ALA A 9 -46.63 -5.76 21.87
CA ALA A 9 -46.45 -4.33 21.47
C ALA A 9 -47.36 -3.17 21.97
N LYS A 10 -46.73 -2.02 22.30
CA LYS A 10 -47.13 -0.66 21.85
C LYS A 10 -46.06 0.43 22.08
N LYS A 11 -45.83 1.24 21.04
CA LYS A 11 -45.05 2.50 20.98
C LYS A 11 -45.73 3.63 21.79
N ARG A 12 -44.96 4.58 22.36
CA ARG A 12 -44.99 6.04 22.04
C ARG A 12 -44.19 6.95 23.00
N LYS A 13 -43.39 7.83 22.38
CA LYS A 13 -43.26 9.31 22.54
C LYS A 13 -43.04 9.93 23.94
N GLN A 14 -41.79 10.32 24.19
CA GLN A 14 -41.24 11.69 24.25
C GLN A 14 -42.14 12.82 24.80
N ARG A 15 -41.61 13.56 25.80
CA ARG A 15 -41.80 15.02 25.97
C ARG A 15 -40.73 15.62 26.87
N GLU A 16 -40.11 16.68 26.36
CA GLU A 16 -39.31 17.69 27.07
C GLU A 16 -40.15 18.43 28.12
N ASN A 17 -39.48 19.04 29.10
CA ASN A 17 -39.79 20.43 29.46
C ASN A 17 -38.68 21.13 30.25
N ASP A 18 -38.57 22.41 29.95
CA ASP A 18 -37.58 23.41 30.31
C ASP A 18 -37.73 24.05 31.70
N HIS A 19 -36.70 24.87 32.01
CA HIS A 19 -36.74 26.23 32.59
C HIS A 19 -36.30 26.46 34.06
N ALA A 20 -35.09 27.06 34.20
CA ALA A 20 -34.75 28.41 34.73
C ALA A 20 -35.29 28.84 36.13
N THR A 21 -34.64 29.61 37.03
CA THR A 21 -33.51 30.57 36.99
C THR A 21 -33.14 31.03 38.42
N HIS A 22 -31.90 31.55 38.61
CA HIS A 22 -31.40 32.57 39.58
C HIS A 22 -31.27 32.23 41.09
N GLY A 23 -30.24 32.68 41.84
CA GLY A 23 -29.20 33.69 41.58
C GLY A 23 -28.01 33.72 42.58
N THR A 24 -26.92 34.37 42.12
CA THR A 24 -25.98 35.33 42.75
C THR A 24 -25.33 35.06 44.13
N GLU A 25 -23.99 34.87 44.22
CA GLU A 25 -22.95 35.91 44.52
C GLU A 25 -21.54 35.33 44.88
N ALA A 26 -20.52 35.85 44.17
CA ALA A 26 -19.11 36.18 44.51
C ALA A 26 -18.18 35.25 45.32
N HIS A 27 -17.04 34.81 44.71
CA HIS A 27 -15.68 35.37 44.96
C HIS A 27 -14.55 34.70 44.12
N LYS A 28 -13.88 35.53 43.31
CA LYS A 28 -12.45 35.66 42.93
C LYS A 28 -11.44 34.47 42.81
N ASP A 29 -10.77 34.50 41.65
CA ASP A 29 -9.33 34.36 41.36
C ASP A 29 -8.65 32.96 41.40
N ASN A 30 -8.43 32.34 40.23
CA ASN A 30 -7.10 32.28 39.58
C ASN A 30 -7.11 31.47 38.26
N GLU A 31 -6.63 32.10 37.19
CA GLU A 31 -6.19 31.46 35.95
C GLU A 31 -4.88 30.68 36.17
N ALA A 32 -4.78 29.47 35.60
CA ALA A 32 -3.63 29.06 34.79
C ALA A 32 -3.88 27.68 34.17
N VAL A 33 -4.14 27.71 32.86
CA VAL A 33 -4.12 26.56 31.96
C VAL A 33 -2.69 26.02 31.90
N HIS A 34 -2.48 24.74 32.23
CA HIS A 34 -1.19 24.07 32.05
C HIS A 34 -1.34 22.93 31.05
N ASP A 35 -1.24 23.29 29.78
CA ASP A 35 -1.08 22.36 28.67
C ASP A 35 0.34 22.56 28.11
N THR A 36 1.30 21.74 28.54
CA THR A 36 2.55 21.50 27.79
C THR A 36 3.23 20.23 28.28
N SER A 37 3.00 19.13 27.58
CA SER A 37 3.86 17.95 27.60
C SER A 37 5.19 18.29 26.92
N SER A 38 6.05 19.04 27.62
CA SER A 38 7.41 19.28 27.19
C SER A 38 8.26 18.03 27.41
N SER A 39 8.65 17.41 26.29
CA SER A 39 9.73 16.42 26.23
C SER A 39 10.99 17.02 26.88
N THR A 40 11.24 16.68 28.14
CA THR A 40 12.44 17.10 28.85
C THR A 40 13.62 16.28 28.31
N ARG A 41 14.39 16.85 27.38
CA ARG A 41 15.72 16.31 27.05
C ARG A 41 16.57 16.36 28.31
N PRO A 42 17.28 15.28 28.69
CA PRO A 42 18.14 15.30 29.87
C PRO A 42 19.21 16.39 29.73
N ALA A 43 19.43 17.16 30.80
CA ALA A 43 20.37 18.29 30.86
C ALA A 43 21.83 17.96 30.48
N ALA A 44 22.18 16.68 30.31
CA ALA A 44 23.49 16.20 29.91
C ALA A 44 23.85 16.48 28.44
N CYS A 45 22.87 16.66 27.55
CA CYS A 45 23.08 16.82 26.10
C CYS A 45 23.14 18.29 25.64
N THR A 46 23.65 19.19 26.50
CA THR A 46 23.87 20.62 26.18
C THR A 46 25.03 20.81 25.18
N ASP A 47 25.22 22.01 24.63
CA ASP A 47 26.36 22.35 23.74
C ASP A 47 27.70 22.48 24.48
N ARG A 48 27.91 21.69 25.53
CA ARG A 48 29.20 21.58 26.22
C ARG A 48 30.21 20.88 25.31
N ARG A 49 31.42 21.43 25.26
CA ARG A 49 32.56 20.79 24.59
C ARG A 49 33.01 19.55 25.37
N VAL A 50 33.15 18.44 24.65
CA VAL A 50 33.66 17.16 25.15
C VAL A 50 34.95 16.84 24.40
N ARG A 51 35.97 16.40 25.14
CA ARG A 51 37.25 15.91 24.59
C ARG A 51 37.35 14.43 24.85
N LEU A 52 37.57 13.65 23.80
CA LEU A 52 37.68 12.19 23.84
C LEU A 52 39.03 11.79 23.27
N ASN A 53 39.73 10.90 23.95
CA ASN A 53 40.92 10.26 23.40
C ASN A 53 40.49 8.98 22.68
N VAL A 54 40.56 8.96 21.36
CA VAL A 54 40.14 7.82 20.54
C VAL A 54 41.38 7.22 19.91
N GLY A 55 41.75 5.99 20.26
CA GLY A 55 42.91 5.31 19.69
C GLY A 55 44.25 6.05 19.87
N GLY A 56 44.34 6.97 20.85
CA GLY A 56 45.52 7.82 21.08
C GLY A 56 45.40 9.24 20.52
N GLU A 57 44.37 9.55 19.73
CA GLU A 57 44.14 10.88 19.18
C GLU A 57 43.04 11.65 19.92
N LEU A 58 43.31 12.92 20.23
CA LEU A 58 42.34 13.76 20.93
C LEU A 58 41.34 14.37 19.94
N ILE A 59 40.07 13.97 20.07
CA ILE A 59 38.95 14.46 19.26
C ILE A 59 38.03 15.31 20.13
N THR A 60 37.76 16.55 19.69
CA THR A 60 36.87 17.49 20.38
C THR A 60 35.54 17.64 19.62
N THR A 61 34.43 17.55 20.33
CA THR A 61 33.08 17.70 19.78
C THR A 61 32.10 18.27 20.82
N LEU A 62 30.82 18.40 20.49
CA LEU A 62 29.77 18.81 21.43
C LEU A 62 29.05 17.59 22.01
N ALA A 63 28.62 17.67 23.27
CA ALA A 63 27.78 16.65 23.87
C ALA A 63 26.45 16.49 23.11
N SER A 64 25.88 17.59 22.63
CA SER A 64 24.70 17.59 21.73
C SER A 64 24.92 16.80 20.44
N THR A 65 26.13 16.84 19.84
CA THR A 65 26.47 16.01 18.67
C THR A 65 26.45 14.53 19.02
N LEU A 66 27.06 14.14 20.15
CA LEU A 66 27.09 12.74 20.61
C LEU A 66 25.70 12.22 21.02
N CYS A 67 24.77 13.13 21.30
CA CYS A 67 23.36 12.83 21.60
C CYS A 67 22.42 13.02 20.39
N SER A 68 22.93 13.15 19.15
CA SER A 68 22.07 13.36 17.96
C SER A 68 21.07 12.22 17.74
N GLU A 69 21.39 11.02 18.23
CA GLU A 69 20.50 9.88 18.30
C GLU A 69 20.80 8.98 19.52
N PRO A 70 19.82 8.16 19.97
CA PRO A 70 20.05 7.15 20.98
C PRO A 70 21.13 6.16 20.54
N SER A 71 22.17 6.05 21.36
CA SER A 71 23.37 5.26 21.08
C SER A 71 24.22 5.09 22.35
N ARG A 72 25.24 4.24 22.29
CA ARG A 72 26.25 4.10 23.36
C ARG A 72 26.97 5.43 23.66
N LEU A 73 27.15 6.29 22.64
CA LEU A 73 27.73 7.62 22.82
C LEU A 73 26.81 8.52 23.65
N SER A 74 25.50 8.50 23.36
CA SER A 74 24.52 9.27 24.13
C SER A 74 24.38 8.78 25.58
N GLU A 75 24.50 7.47 25.80
CA GLU A 75 24.51 6.87 27.14
C GLU A 75 25.75 7.32 27.94
N TRP A 76 26.92 7.33 27.30
CA TRP A 76 28.13 7.85 27.92
C TRP A 76 28.06 9.34 28.22
N VAL A 77 27.45 10.15 27.36
CA VAL A 77 27.21 11.56 27.69
C VAL A 77 26.30 11.69 28.92
N ALA A 78 25.23 10.89 28.98
CA ALA A 78 24.25 10.94 30.06
C ALA A 78 24.84 10.58 31.43
N ASN A 79 25.87 9.74 31.47
CA ASN A 79 26.57 9.35 32.71
C ASN A 79 27.95 9.99 32.88
N ASP A 80 28.24 11.07 32.14
CA ASP A 80 29.53 11.78 32.11
C ASP A 80 30.76 10.84 31.92
N PHE A 81 30.60 9.89 31.00
CA PHE A 81 31.60 8.92 30.57
C PHE A 81 32.10 8.03 31.71
N LEU A 82 31.23 7.78 32.71
CA LEU A 82 31.54 6.92 33.84
C LEU A 82 31.86 5.50 33.36
N GLY A 83 32.96 4.95 33.86
CA GLY A 83 33.41 3.60 33.55
C GLY A 83 34.33 3.50 32.32
N LEU A 84 34.58 4.59 31.58
CA LEU A 84 35.63 4.61 30.57
C LEU A 84 37.01 4.86 31.21
N PRO A 85 38.09 4.23 30.71
CA PRO A 85 39.45 4.60 31.07
C PRO A 85 39.72 6.08 30.75
N ARG A 86 40.70 6.68 31.41
CA ARG A 86 41.10 8.07 31.15
C ARG A 86 42.57 8.13 30.74
N ASP A 87 42.87 9.04 29.83
CA ASP A 87 44.27 9.34 29.47
C ASP A 87 44.98 10.16 30.57
N ALA A 88 46.26 10.45 30.37
CA ALA A 88 47.08 11.22 31.32
C ALA A 88 46.54 12.64 31.60
N ALA A 89 45.71 13.19 30.71
CA ALA A 89 45.07 14.49 30.85
C ALA A 89 43.62 14.39 31.39
N GLY A 90 43.18 13.18 31.77
CA GLY A 90 41.85 12.92 32.32
C GLY A 90 40.72 12.82 31.30
N ASN A 91 41.01 12.82 29.99
CA ASN A 91 39.99 12.67 28.96
C ASN A 91 39.53 11.21 28.86
N PRO A 92 38.23 10.92 28.67
CA PRO A 92 37.74 9.57 28.43
C PRO A 92 38.41 8.94 27.20
N PHE A 93 38.83 7.68 27.36
CA PHE A 93 39.52 6.91 26.32
C PHE A 93 38.58 5.89 25.66
N ILE A 94 38.63 5.84 24.33
CA ILE A 94 37.90 4.92 23.47
C ILE A 94 38.91 4.18 22.60
N ASP A 95 38.98 2.87 22.76
CA ASP A 95 39.91 2.01 22.02
C ASP A 95 39.35 1.67 20.62
N ARG A 96 39.20 2.68 19.76
CA ARG A 96 38.72 2.57 18.37
C ARG A 96 39.57 3.40 17.42
N ASP A 97 39.39 3.21 16.12
CA ASP A 97 40.13 3.96 15.10
C ASP A 97 39.72 5.45 15.07
N PRO A 98 40.69 6.38 15.20
CA PRO A 98 40.39 7.80 15.20
C PRO A 98 39.82 8.33 13.87
N GLU A 99 40.23 7.78 12.73
CA GLU A 99 39.76 8.24 11.42
C GLU A 99 38.29 7.87 11.18
N SER A 100 37.93 6.63 11.49
CA SER A 100 36.55 6.15 11.44
C SER A 100 35.66 6.90 12.43
N PHE A 101 36.13 7.15 13.66
CA PHE A 101 35.38 7.93 14.65
C PHE A 101 35.09 9.37 14.19
N ARG A 102 36.05 10.03 13.51
CA ARG A 102 35.80 11.36 12.91
C ARG A 102 34.66 11.35 11.91
N ARG A 103 34.53 10.27 11.13
CA ARG A 103 33.44 10.13 10.15
C ARG A 103 32.10 9.86 10.83
N ILE A 104 32.08 9.06 11.89
CA ILE A 104 30.88 8.89 12.74
C ILE A 104 30.44 10.24 13.29
N ILE A 105 31.36 11.02 13.85
CA ILE A 105 31.05 12.38 14.33
C ILE A 105 30.59 13.28 13.18
N GLY A 106 31.18 13.14 12.00
CA GLY A 106 30.72 13.83 10.79
C GLY A 106 29.26 13.51 10.46
N TYR A 107 28.91 12.23 10.42
CA TYR A 107 27.54 11.78 10.23
C TYR A 107 26.61 12.32 11.33
N MET A 108 27.01 12.28 12.61
CA MET A 108 26.22 12.79 13.73
C MET A 108 25.99 14.32 13.66
N ARG A 109 26.86 15.05 12.96
CA ARG A 109 26.68 16.49 12.65
C ARG A 109 25.75 16.73 11.46
N GLY A 110 25.35 15.69 10.73
CA GLY A 110 24.52 15.75 9.54
C GLY A 110 25.29 15.76 8.21
N TYR A 111 26.60 15.47 8.20
CA TYR A 111 27.34 15.29 6.94
C TYR A 111 27.00 13.92 6.30
N GLY A 112 27.11 13.85 4.97
CA GLY A 112 26.89 12.61 4.22
C GLY A 112 27.97 11.54 4.48
N LEU A 113 27.68 10.30 4.07
CA LEU A 113 28.63 9.20 4.14
C LEU A 113 29.78 9.35 3.14
N PRO A 114 30.98 8.82 3.43
CA PRO A 114 32.09 8.82 2.49
C PRO A 114 31.77 7.94 1.26
N HIS A 115 32.30 8.31 0.09
CA HIS A 115 32.10 7.55 -1.16
C HIS A 115 32.98 6.30 -1.30
N ALA A 116 34.08 6.19 -0.55
CA ALA A 116 35.03 5.08 -0.68
C ALA A 116 34.58 3.84 0.12
N THR A 117 34.51 2.67 -0.53
CA THR A 117 33.97 1.42 0.04
C THR A 117 34.71 0.95 1.29
N GLU A 118 36.04 1.01 1.32
CA GLU A 118 36.85 0.66 2.50
C GLU A 118 36.51 1.52 3.72
N LYS A 119 36.18 2.79 3.47
CA LYS A 119 35.80 3.76 4.51
C LYS A 119 34.43 3.47 5.11
N ILE A 120 33.54 2.90 4.31
CA ILE A 120 32.19 2.48 4.73
C ILE A 120 32.26 1.19 5.57
N ALA A 121 33.11 0.23 5.20
CA ALA A 121 33.26 -1.02 5.94
C ALA A 121 33.70 -0.80 7.40
N LEU A 122 34.74 0.01 7.62
CA LEU A 122 35.20 0.36 8.98
C LEU A 122 34.14 1.13 9.77
N MET A 123 33.40 2.04 9.11
CA MET A 123 32.28 2.74 9.74
C MET A 123 31.13 1.81 10.12
N ALA A 124 30.90 0.71 9.38
CA ALA A 124 29.89 -0.28 9.70
C ALA A 124 30.19 -1.00 11.03
N GLU A 125 31.45 -1.42 11.21
CA GLU A 125 31.92 -2.03 12.45
C GLU A 125 31.80 -1.09 13.66
N ASP A 126 32.17 0.18 13.47
CA ASP A 126 32.05 1.18 14.55
C ASP A 126 30.59 1.56 14.83
N ALA A 127 29.73 1.62 13.80
CA ALA A 127 28.30 1.85 13.98
C ALA A 127 27.65 0.75 14.83
N LEU A 128 28.09 -0.51 14.67
CA LEU A 128 27.72 -1.62 15.56
C LEU A 128 28.27 -1.40 16.98
N TYR A 129 29.56 -1.06 17.13
CA TYR A 129 30.19 -0.84 18.44
C TYR A 129 29.52 0.27 19.27
N PHE A 130 29.18 1.39 18.62
CA PHE A 130 28.51 2.52 19.25
C PHE A 130 26.98 2.40 19.29
N ARG A 131 26.40 1.34 18.71
CA ARG A 131 24.94 1.14 18.59
C ARG A 131 24.22 2.32 17.92
N LEU A 132 24.75 2.77 16.79
CA LEU A 132 24.15 3.81 15.95
C LEU A 132 23.22 3.15 14.92
N GLU A 133 21.99 2.84 15.33
CA GLU A 133 21.06 2.05 14.51
C GLU A 133 20.67 2.74 13.20
N LYS A 134 20.50 4.08 13.19
CA LYS A 134 20.20 4.80 11.94
C LYS A 134 21.38 4.78 10.97
N LEU A 135 22.60 4.91 11.48
CA LEU A 135 23.81 4.80 10.66
C LEU A 135 23.96 3.39 10.08
N ARG A 136 23.69 2.34 10.89
CA ARG A 136 23.67 0.95 10.42
C ARG A 136 22.68 0.75 9.28
N ALA A 137 21.43 1.19 9.45
CA ALA A 137 20.41 1.08 8.41
C ALA A 137 20.75 1.86 7.12
N LEU A 138 21.56 2.93 7.23
CA LEU A 138 22.04 3.68 6.08
C LEU A 138 23.20 2.99 5.35
N ILE A 139 24.09 2.32 6.09
CA ILE A 139 25.26 1.60 5.54
C ILE A 139 24.86 0.24 4.95
N ASP A 140 24.03 -0.51 5.66
CA ASP A 140 23.56 -1.84 5.29
C ASP A 140 22.04 -1.93 5.57
N PRO A 141 21.20 -1.42 4.66
CA PRO A 141 19.76 -1.50 4.83
C PRO A 141 19.35 -2.99 4.84
N PRO A 142 18.50 -3.43 5.79
CA PRO A 142 18.06 -4.82 5.81
C PRO A 142 17.40 -5.17 4.48
N ALA A 143 17.83 -6.27 3.86
CA ALA A 143 17.26 -6.74 2.61
C ALA A 143 15.78 -7.13 2.84
N GLU A 144 14.85 -6.24 2.48
CA GLU A 144 13.44 -6.60 2.39
C GLU A 144 13.19 -7.32 1.05
N TRP A 145 13.31 -8.64 1.06
CA TRP A 145 12.93 -9.46 -0.10
C TRP A 145 11.43 -9.30 -0.34
N ARG A 146 11.07 -8.83 -1.53
CA ARG A 146 9.69 -8.58 -1.98
C ARG A 146 9.44 -9.36 -3.26
N PHE A 147 8.19 -9.76 -3.49
CA PHE A 147 7.80 -10.33 -4.77
C PHE A 147 7.88 -9.28 -5.88
N VAL A 148 8.22 -9.69 -7.10
CA VAL A 148 8.12 -8.82 -8.28
C VAL A 148 6.64 -8.55 -8.55
N SER A 149 6.28 -7.31 -8.86
CA SER A 149 4.89 -6.93 -9.13
C SER A 149 4.30 -7.76 -10.28
N GLY A 150 3.08 -8.26 -10.06
CA GLY A 150 2.40 -9.13 -11.02
C GLY A 150 0.98 -9.48 -10.57
N PRO A 151 0.23 -10.24 -11.38
CA PRO A 151 -1.08 -10.75 -10.99
C PRO A 151 -1.02 -11.56 -9.68
N GLY A 152 -1.95 -11.29 -8.76
CA GLY A 152 -2.00 -11.94 -7.45
C GLY A 152 -0.96 -11.46 -6.43
N ILE A 153 -0.15 -10.45 -6.75
CA ILE A 153 0.82 -9.83 -5.84
C ILE A 153 0.21 -8.58 -5.19
N SER A 154 0.25 -8.50 -3.87
CA SER A 154 -0.25 -7.34 -3.13
C SER A 154 0.55 -6.06 -3.43
N PRO A 155 -0.04 -4.85 -3.27
CA PRO A 155 0.67 -3.58 -3.54
C PRO A 155 1.97 -3.38 -2.75
N ASP A 156 2.05 -3.90 -1.52
CA ASP A 156 3.26 -3.87 -0.69
C ASP A 156 4.30 -4.93 -1.10
N CYS A 157 3.97 -5.77 -2.09
CA CYS A 157 4.78 -6.87 -2.61
C CYS A 157 5.16 -7.92 -1.56
N ARG A 158 4.34 -8.08 -0.51
CA ARG A 158 4.58 -9.04 0.58
C ARG A 158 3.71 -10.29 0.53
N THR A 159 2.64 -10.29 -0.27
CA THR A 159 1.72 -11.43 -0.40
C THR A 159 1.60 -11.85 -1.86
N PHE A 160 1.62 -13.17 -2.12
CA PHE A 160 1.27 -13.77 -3.41
C PHE A 160 0.09 -14.74 -3.23
N SER A 161 -0.98 -14.54 -3.99
CA SER A 161 -2.23 -15.30 -3.84
C SER A 161 -2.95 -15.51 -5.16
N THR A 162 -3.58 -16.67 -5.32
CA THR A 162 -4.48 -16.97 -6.44
C THR A 162 -5.91 -16.49 -6.22
N LYS A 163 -6.19 -15.79 -5.11
CA LYS A 163 -7.54 -15.34 -4.79
C LYS A 163 -8.01 -14.19 -5.67
N ASN A 164 -7.15 -13.28 -6.11
CA ASN A 164 -7.60 -12.08 -6.82
C ASN A 164 -6.74 -11.83 -8.06
N ILE A 165 -6.54 -12.85 -8.88
CA ILE A 165 -5.70 -12.71 -10.07
C ILE A 165 -6.52 -11.98 -11.14
N LEU A 166 -5.96 -10.90 -11.68
CA LEU A 166 -6.46 -10.23 -12.89
C LEU A 166 -5.36 -10.18 -13.94
N CYS A 167 -5.70 -10.60 -15.16
CA CYS A 167 -4.84 -10.46 -16.32
C CYS A 167 -5.59 -9.73 -17.44
N THR A 168 -4.89 -8.87 -18.17
CA THR A 168 -5.40 -8.20 -19.38
C THR A 168 -4.84 -8.87 -20.62
N CYS A 169 -5.61 -8.91 -21.71
CA CYS A 169 -5.15 -9.40 -23.00
C CYS A 169 -4.50 -8.26 -23.79
N GLY A 170 -3.28 -8.48 -24.27
CA GLY A 170 -2.55 -7.52 -25.09
C GLY A 170 -1.93 -6.34 -24.32
N ASN A 171 -1.05 -5.63 -25.02
CA ASN A 171 -0.31 -4.47 -24.49
C ASN A 171 -0.89 -3.13 -24.93
N GLU A 172 -1.79 -3.13 -25.92
CA GLU A 172 -2.42 -1.93 -26.47
C GLU A 172 -3.92 -1.91 -26.15
N PRO A 173 -4.54 -0.72 -26.05
CA PRO A 173 -6.00 -0.60 -25.98
C PRO A 173 -6.71 -1.13 -27.23
N LEU A 174 -7.99 -1.46 -27.08
CA LEU A 174 -8.87 -1.80 -28.20
C LEU A 174 -9.08 -0.57 -29.12
N SER A 175 -9.13 -0.82 -30.43
CA SER A 175 -9.46 0.21 -31.42
C SER A 175 -10.92 0.66 -31.25
N THR A 176 -11.15 1.97 -31.26
CA THR A 176 -12.50 2.55 -31.22
C THR A 176 -13.16 2.65 -32.60
N ALA A 177 -12.40 2.44 -33.68
CA ALA A 177 -12.90 2.55 -35.05
C ALA A 177 -13.52 1.24 -35.58
N GLU A 178 -13.20 0.12 -34.93
CA GLU A 178 -13.54 -1.23 -35.40
C GLU A 178 -14.11 -2.06 -34.25
N SER A 179 -14.86 -3.10 -34.57
CA SER A 179 -15.30 -4.05 -33.55
C SER A 179 -14.13 -4.91 -33.11
N SER A 180 -14.07 -5.28 -31.82
CA SER A 180 -13.07 -6.18 -31.29
C SER A 180 -13.74 -7.44 -30.75
N ILE A 181 -13.20 -8.61 -31.07
CA ILE A 181 -13.70 -9.89 -30.59
C ILE A 181 -12.60 -10.68 -29.88
N CYS A 182 -12.96 -11.31 -28.77
CA CYS A 182 -12.11 -12.19 -27.99
C CYS A 182 -12.84 -13.48 -27.64
N ILE A 183 -12.22 -14.63 -27.90
CA ILE A 183 -12.80 -15.95 -27.71
C ILE A 183 -11.95 -16.73 -26.72
N PHE A 184 -12.57 -17.19 -25.64
CA PHE A 184 -11.94 -17.95 -24.57
C PHE A 184 -12.55 -19.34 -24.49
N ARG A 185 -11.70 -20.37 -24.47
CA ARG A 185 -12.11 -21.73 -24.09
C ARG A 185 -11.82 -21.94 -22.61
N VAL A 186 -12.81 -22.39 -21.85
CA VAL A 186 -12.67 -22.59 -20.41
C VAL A 186 -12.15 -24.00 -20.14
N ASP A 187 -10.94 -24.13 -19.61
CA ASP A 187 -10.30 -25.43 -19.37
C ASP A 187 -10.66 -26.01 -17.99
N LYS A 188 -10.55 -25.16 -16.96
CA LYS A 188 -10.89 -25.49 -15.57
C LYS A 188 -11.66 -24.33 -14.99
N CYS A 189 -12.78 -24.58 -14.32
CA CYS A 189 -13.75 -23.55 -13.96
C CYS A 189 -14.17 -23.66 -12.49
N GLU A 190 -13.45 -23.01 -11.58
CA GLU A 190 -13.90 -22.81 -10.20
C GLU A 190 -14.64 -21.46 -10.10
N LEU A 191 -13.90 -20.36 -10.18
CA LEU A 191 -14.44 -19.01 -10.36
C LEU A 191 -13.65 -18.29 -11.44
N ILE A 192 -14.38 -17.83 -12.45
CA ILE A 192 -13.83 -17.12 -13.60
C ILE A 192 -14.75 -15.94 -13.88
N SER A 193 -14.13 -14.79 -14.13
CA SER A 193 -14.79 -13.61 -14.67
C SER A 193 -14.10 -13.24 -15.98
N ILE A 194 -14.85 -13.15 -17.08
CA ILE A 194 -14.35 -12.74 -18.40
C ILE A 194 -15.04 -11.43 -18.79
N GLY A 195 -14.30 -10.48 -19.36
CA GLY A 195 -14.91 -9.29 -19.92
C GLY A 195 -13.91 -8.20 -20.24
N LEU A 196 -14.22 -6.97 -19.82
CA LEU A 196 -13.50 -5.77 -20.20
C LEU A 196 -13.14 -4.93 -18.98
N VAL A 197 -12.01 -4.24 -19.07
CA VAL A 197 -11.55 -3.27 -18.07
C VAL A 197 -11.01 -2.03 -18.76
N GLY A 198 -11.19 -0.87 -18.12
CA GLY A 198 -10.50 0.35 -18.49
C GLY A 198 -8.98 0.20 -18.34
N THR A 199 -8.22 0.86 -19.20
CA THR A 199 -6.74 0.87 -19.16
C THR A 199 -6.17 1.78 -18.08
N GLU A 200 -7.00 2.61 -17.45
CA GLU A 200 -6.62 3.45 -16.31
C GLU A 200 -6.34 2.56 -15.09
N THR A 201 -5.06 2.22 -14.90
CA THR A 201 -4.47 1.52 -13.76
C THR A 201 -5.31 0.38 -13.17
N PRO A 202 -5.56 -0.72 -13.92
CA PRO A 202 -6.24 -1.88 -13.37
C PRO A 202 -5.46 -2.49 -12.19
N VAL A 203 -6.17 -2.82 -11.11
CA VAL A 203 -5.57 -3.40 -9.90
C VAL A 203 -5.42 -4.90 -10.08
N ARG A 204 -4.18 -5.35 -10.34
CA ARG A 204 -3.86 -6.75 -10.69
C ARG A 204 -4.11 -7.78 -9.57
N ASN A 205 -4.40 -7.32 -8.35
CA ASN A 205 -4.70 -8.14 -7.18
C ASN A 205 -6.15 -7.96 -6.69
N GLU A 206 -7.04 -7.56 -7.59
CA GLU A 206 -8.49 -7.47 -7.39
C GLU A 206 -9.17 -8.19 -8.55
N THR A 207 -10.36 -8.75 -8.32
CA THR A 207 -11.09 -9.44 -9.38
C THR A 207 -11.66 -8.46 -10.40
N LEU A 208 -12.09 -8.96 -11.56
CA LEU A 208 -12.59 -8.10 -12.64
C LEU A 208 -13.85 -7.32 -12.21
N GLU A 209 -14.76 -7.97 -11.49
CA GLU A 209 -15.98 -7.35 -10.97
C GLU A 209 -15.73 -6.28 -9.88
N GLN A 210 -14.55 -6.28 -9.26
CA GLN A 210 -14.16 -5.31 -8.23
C GLN A 210 -13.50 -4.04 -8.81
N GLN A 211 -13.12 -4.05 -10.09
CA GLN A 211 -12.53 -2.88 -10.74
C GLN A 211 -13.55 -1.74 -10.86
N VAL A 212 -13.07 -0.49 -10.79
CA VAL A 212 -13.92 0.71 -10.85
C VAL A 212 -14.59 0.89 -12.22
N ASN A 213 -13.89 0.49 -13.29
CA ASN A 213 -14.29 0.65 -14.68
C ASN A 213 -14.17 -0.70 -15.40
N ALA A 214 -15.18 -1.56 -15.25
CA ALA A 214 -15.18 -2.91 -15.81
C ALA A 214 -16.58 -3.46 -16.09
N ILE A 215 -16.62 -4.43 -17.00
CA ILE A 215 -17.76 -5.33 -17.21
C ILE A 215 -17.25 -6.76 -17.06
N ALA A 216 -17.85 -7.51 -16.14
CA ALA A 216 -17.42 -8.85 -15.76
C ALA A 216 -18.58 -9.84 -15.93
N TYR A 217 -18.43 -10.81 -16.83
CA TYR A 217 -19.32 -11.96 -16.93
C TYR A 217 -18.75 -13.14 -16.17
N ARG A 218 -19.39 -13.47 -15.05
CA ARG A 218 -18.96 -14.53 -14.12
C ARG A 218 -19.47 -15.89 -14.58
N ASN A 219 -18.69 -16.93 -14.32
CA ASN A 219 -19.08 -18.32 -14.64
C ASN A 219 -20.38 -18.77 -13.94
N THR A 220 -20.73 -18.11 -12.84
CA THR A 220 -21.97 -18.29 -12.07
C THR A 220 -23.20 -17.65 -12.75
N GLY A 221 -22.99 -16.91 -13.83
CA GLY A 221 -24.04 -16.37 -14.69
C GLY A 221 -24.31 -14.89 -14.51
N GLU A 222 -23.76 -14.25 -13.47
CA GLU A 222 -23.95 -12.83 -13.26
C GLU A 222 -23.10 -12.01 -14.24
N LEU A 223 -23.72 -10.97 -14.79
CA LEU A 223 -23.03 -9.84 -15.38
C LEU A 223 -22.94 -8.73 -14.35
N VAL A 224 -21.72 -8.30 -14.05
CA VAL A 224 -21.43 -7.20 -13.14
C VAL A 224 -20.82 -6.05 -13.93
N CYS A 225 -21.50 -4.92 -13.97
CA CYS A 225 -20.97 -3.72 -14.62
C CYS A 225 -20.66 -2.67 -13.54
N SER A 226 -19.41 -2.23 -13.50
CA SER A 226 -18.89 -1.23 -12.58
C SER A 226 -18.44 -0.01 -13.39
N PHE A 227 -19.13 1.11 -13.21
CA PHE A 227 -18.83 2.38 -13.88
C PHE A 227 -18.83 3.51 -12.85
N ASN A 228 -17.70 4.23 -12.68
CA ASN A 228 -17.60 5.36 -11.76
C ASN A 228 -18.11 5.05 -10.33
N ALA A 229 -17.79 3.86 -9.81
CA ALA A 229 -18.23 3.33 -8.51
C ALA A 229 -19.72 2.97 -8.36
N LEU A 230 -20.53 3.09 -9.42
CA LEU A 230 -21.84 2.46 -9.46
C LEU A 230 -21.72 1.04 -10.00
N GLN A 231 -22.24 0.08 -9.25
CA GLN A 231 -22.24 -1.33 -9.62
C GLN A 231 -23.66 -1.80 -9.92
N THR A 232 -23.83 -2.48 -11.05
CA THR A 232 -25.09 -3.09 -11.48
C THR A 232 -24.91 -4.58 -11.66
N PHE A 233 -26.00 -5.33 -11.47
CA PHE A 233 -26.00 -6.78 -11.46
C PHE A 233 -27.16 -7.30 -12.29
N VAL A 234 -26.86 -8.19 -13.24
CA VAL A 234 -27.87 -8.87 -14.06
C VAL A 234 -27.60 -10.37 -14.01
N GLN A 235 -28.60 -11.16 -13.61
CA GLN A 235 -28.50 -12.62 -13.61
C GLN A 235 -28.79 -13.17 -15.01
N GLY A 236 -27.90 -13.99 -15.53
CA GLY A 236 -28.10 -14.78 -16.74
C GLY A 236 -27.70 -16.24 -16.53
N SER A 237 -27.50 -16.96 -17.63
CA SER A 237 -26.94 -18.31 -17.60
C SER A 237 -25.43 -18.28 -17.36
N GLY A 238 -24.91 -19.19 -16.55
CA GLY A 238 -23.47 -19.37 -16.35
C GLY A 238 -22.78 -20.16 -17.46
N TYR A 239 -21.50 -20.40 -17.26
CA TYR A 239 -20.66 -21.26 -18.10
C TYR A 239 -19.77 -22.15 -17.22
N ARG A 240 -19.27 -23.25 -17.78
CA ARG A 240 -18.48 -24.27 -17.09
C ARG A 240 -17.26 -24.68 -17.92
N ALA A 241 -16.48 -25.61 -17.39
CA ALA A 241 -15.37 -26.20 -18.13
C ALA A 241 -15.86 -26.80 -19.48
N GLN A 242 -15.04 -26.63 -20.51
CA GLN A 242 -15.29 -26.92 -21.93
C GLN A 242 -16.21 -25.96 -22.69
N ASP A 243 -16.84 -24.98 -22.02
CA ASP A 243 -17.59 -23.96 -22.73
C ASP A 243 -16.66 -22.95 -23.42
N ILE A 244 -17.16 -22.37 -24.51
CA ILE A 244 -16.53 -21.28 -25.24
C ILE A 244 -17.26 -19.98 -24.91
N VAL A 245 -16.54 -19.01 -24.38
CA VAL A 245 -17.04 -17.67 -24.04
C VAL A 245 -16.49 -16.66 -25.04
N THR A 246 -17.40 -16.00 -25.76
CA THR A 246 -17.07 -14.98 -26.75
C THR A 246 -17.48 -13.61 -26.22
N VAL A 247 -16.55 -12.66 -26.24
CA VAL A 247 -16.79 -11.24 -25.92
C VAL A 247 -16.63 -10.44 -27.20
N LEU A 248 -17.67 -9.72 -27.59
CA LEU A 248 -17.65 -8.80 -28.72
C LEU A 248 -17.93 -7.39 -28.24
N VAL A 249 -17.08 -6.46 -28.65
CA VAL A 249 -17.18 -5.03 -28.37
C VAL A 249 -17.32 -4.28 -29.68
N THR A 250 -18.33 -3.43 -29.75
CA THR A 250 -18.55 -2.54 -30.88
C THR A 250 -18.73 -1.12 -30.36
N PHE A 251 -17.90 -0.21 -30.84
CA PHE A 251 -18.07 1.21 -30.58
C PHE A 251 -19.15 1.71 -31.54
N ALA A 252 -20.32 2.07 -31.00
CA ALA A 252 -21.39 2.63 -31.83
C ALA A 252 -20.94 3.99 -32.40
N ALA A 253 -21.67 4.55 -33.36
CA ALA A 253 -21.36 5.86 -33.97
C ALA A 253 -21.50 7.08 -32.99
N GLY A 254 -21.41 6.84 -31.68
CA GLY A 254 -21.49 7.82 -30.60
C GLY A 254 -20.54 7.47 -29.45
N PRO A 255 -20.64 8.14 -28.30
CA PRO A 255 -19.65 8.04 -27.22
C PRO A 255 -19.82 6.79 -26.32
N ILE A 256 -20.55 5.77 -26.78
CA ILE A 256 -20.89 4.55 -26.04
C ILE A 256 -20.30 3.32 -26.73
N ALA A 257 -20.03 2.27 -25.96
CA ALA A 257 -19.61 0.98 -26.51
C ALA A 257 -20.64 -0.10 -26.16
N LYS A 258 -21.06 -0.89 -27.16
CA LYS A 258 -21.91 -2.05 -26.98
C LYS A 258 -21.05 -3.28 -26.73
N VAL A 259 -21.37 -4.04 -25.69
CA VAL A 259 -20.65 -5.24 -25.28
C VAL A 259 -21.62 -6.40 -25.23
N THR A 260 -21.27 -7.49 -25.90
CA THR A 260 -22.07 -8.72 -25.94
C THR A 260 -21.24 -9.90 -25.48
N PHE A 261 -21.87 -10.80 -24.74
CA PHE A 261 -21.29 -12.04 -24.27
C PHE A 261 -22.10 -13.21 -24.78
N SER A 262 -21.43 -14.14 -25.45
CA SER A 262 -22.02 -15.39 -25.90
C SER A 262 -21.33 -16.57 -25.22
N CYS A 263 -22.10 -17.60 -24.90
CA CYS A 263 -21.60 -18.88 -24.41
C CYS A 263 -22.03 -19.97 -25.41
N ASN A 264 -21.07 -20.70 -25.98
CA ASN A 264 -21.32 -21.70 -27.02
C ASN A 264 -22.24 -21.16 -28.14
N ASP A 265 -21.86 -20.01 -28.70
CA ASP A 265 -22.57 -19.26 -29.75
C ASP A 265 -23.98 -18.74 -29.38
N THR A 266 -24.45 -18.95 -28.15
CA THR A 266 -25.72 -18.39 -27.66
C THR A 266 -25.46 -17.06 -26.96
N LEU A 267 -26.11 -15.98 -27.40
CA LEU A 267 -26.06 -14.69 -26.71
C LEU A 267 -26.67 -14.81 -25.30
N VAL A 268 -25.89 -14.49 -24.26
CA VAL A 268 -26.32 -14.57 -22.86
C VAL A 268 -26.53 -13.19 -22.25
N HIS A 269 -25.60 -12.27 -22.52
CA HIS A 269 -25.64 -10.92 -21.97
C HIS A 269 -25.36 -9.88 -23.05
N GLU A 270 -26.01 -8.74 -22.89
CA GLU A 270 -25.80 -7.52 -23.67
C GLU A 270 -25.81 -6.33 -22.70
N SER A 271 -24.80 -5.47 -22.82
CA SER A 271 -24.67 -4.26 -22.00
C SER A 271 -24.06 -3.13 -22.81
N GLU A 272 -24.31 -1.91 -22.36
CA GLU A 272 -23.68 -0.71 -22.89
C GLU A 272 -22.67 -0.16 -21.87
N TRP A 273 -21.53 0.30 -22.38
CA TRP A 273 -20.56 1.08 -21.63
C TRP A 273 -20.92 2.56 -21.81
N PRO A 274 -21.26 3.27 -20.72
CA PRO A 274 -21.74 4.65 -20.81
C PRO A 274 -20.62 5.61 -21.21
N ALA A 275 -21.02 6.74 -21.80
CA ALA A 275 -20.09 7.81 -22.13
C ALA A 275 -19.57 8.54 -20.87
N PRO A 276 -18.29 8.93 -20.82
CA PRO A 276 -17.24 8.65 -21.80
C PRO A 276 -16.68 7.22 -21.65
N VAL A 277 -16.50 6.51 -22.77
CA VAL A 277 -15.86 5.19 -22.77
C VAL A 277 -14.34 5.37 -22.64
N PRO A 278 -13.70 4.84 -21.58
CA PRO A 278 -12.25 4.87 -21.46
C PRO A 278 -11.61 3.93 -22.49
N SER A 279 -10.31 4.05 -22.70
CA SER A 279 -9.57 3.04 -23.47
C SER A 279 -9.74 1.67 -22.79
N LEU A 280 -10.23 0.67 -23.53
CA LEU A 280 -10.61 -0.65 -22.99
C LEU A 280 -9.57 -1.73 -23.33
N ARG A 281 -9.56 -2.81 -22.54
CA ARG A 281 -8.90 -4.09 -22.85
C ARG A 281 -9.77 -5.26 -22.41
N PHE A 282 -9.62 -6.39 -23.10
CA PHE A 282 -10.14 -7.66 -22.60
C PHE A 282 -9.39 -8.07 -21.33
N ALA A 283 -10.11 -8.64 -20.38
CA ALA A 283 -9.56 -9.05 -19.11
C ALA A 283 -10.21 -10.33 -18.61
N VAL A 284 -9.43 -11.08 -17.84
CA VAL A 284 -9.85 -12.31 -17.18
C VAL A 284 -9.41 -12.28 -15.73
N SER A 285 -10.32 -12.62 -14.84
CA SER A 285 -10.00 -12.92 -13.44
C SER A 285 -10.23 -14.40 -13.15
N LEU A 286 -9.31 -14.99 -12.39
CA LEU A 286 -9.29 -16.42 -12.07
C LEU A 286 -9.10 -16.62 -10.57
N HIS A 287 -9.75 -17.66 -10.04
CA HIS A 287 -9.48 -18.18 -8.71
C HIS A 287 -9.03 -19.64 -8.73
N GLY A 288 -8.22 -20.00 -7.72
CA GLY A 288 -7.90 -21.37 -7.37
C GLY A 288 -7.22 -22.10 -8.51
N THR A 289 -7.83 -23.18 -9.01
CA THR A 289 -7.26 -24.00 -10.09
C THR A 289 -7.79 -23.65 -11.48
N SER A 290 -8.55 -22.55 -11.61
CA SER A 290 -9.18 -22.14 -12.86
C SER A 290 -8.16 -21.81 -13.95
N SER A 291 -8.52 -22.09 -15.20
CA SER A 291 -7.69 -21.78 -16.36
C SER A 291 -8.55 -21.58 -17.60
N VAL A 292 -8.14 -20.63 -18.45
CA VAL A 292 -8.76 -20.35 -19.74
C VAL A 292 -7.68 -20.33 -20.83
N PHE A 293 -8.08 -20.67 -22.04
CA PHE A 293 -7.25 -20.59 -23.23
C PHE A 293 -7.81 -19.52 -24.17
N LEU A 294 -6.96 -18.59 -24.60
CA LEU A 294 -7.32 -17.56 -25.57
C LEU A 294 -7.27 -18.17 -26.98
N GLU A 295 -8.42 -18.48 -27.57
CA GLU A 295 -8.49 -19.07 -28.91
C GLU A 295 -8.28 -18.04 -30.01
N LYS A 296 -8.86 -16.85 -29.82
CA LYS A 296 -8.80 -15.78 -30.82
C LYS A 296 -8.95 -14.43 -30.15
N CYS A 297 -8.14 -13.48 -30.57
CA CYS A 297 -8.36 -12.06 -30.33
C CYS A 297 -8.14 -11.33 -31.66
N ALA A 298 -9.14 -10.60 -32.13
CA ALA A 298 -9.06 -9.94 -33.43
C ALA A 298 -9.84 -8.63 -33.45
N THR A 299 -9.34 -7.68 -34.23
CA THR A 299 -10.09 -6.49 -34.62
C THR A 299 -10.76 -6.78 -35.95
N LEU A 300 -12.08 -6.58 -36.00
CA LEU A 300 -12.92 -6.81 -37.16
C LEU A 300 -13.12 -5.47 -37.87
N GLY A 301 -12.32 -5.22 -38.90
CA GLY A 301 -12.55 -4.11 -39.81
C GLY A 301 -13.87 -4.29 -40.56
N LEU A 302 -14.47 -3.18 -40.98
CA LEU A 302 -15.48 -3.20 -42.03
C LEU A 302 -14.85 -3.89 -43.25
N ALA A 303 -15.24 -5.14 -43.53
CA ALA A 303 -14.85 -5.81 -44.75
C ALA A 303 -15.24 -4.89 -45.91
N GLY A 304 -14.23 -4.36 -46.62
CA GLY A 304 -14.45 -3.64 -47.85
C GLY A 304 -15.22 -4.56 -48.80
N SER A 305 -16.46 -4.20 -49.09
CA SER A 305 -17.18 -4.73 -50.23
C SER A 305 -16.41 -4.33 -51.50
N ALA A 306 -15.77 -5.30 -52.13
CA ALA A 306 -15.34 -5.25 -53.52
C ALA A 306 -15.74 -6.56 -54.19
#